data_AF-A0A7C5Y839-F1
#
_entry.id   AF-A0A7C5Y839-F1
#
_cell.length_a   1.000
_cell.length_b   1.000
_cell.length_c   1.000
_cell.angle_alpha   90.00
_cell.angle_beta   90.00
_cell.angle_gamma   90.00
#
_symmetry.space_group_name_H-M   'P 1'
#
loop_
_entity.id
_entity.type
_entity.pdbx_description
1 polymer ?
#
loop_
_entity_poly.entity_id
_entity_poly.type
_entity_poly.pdbx_seq_one_letter_code
_entity_poly.pdbx_strand_id
1 'polypeptide(L)'
;MTEIVVYIKSSVGKGEVDMRAGKFVITYRDRAVFRENIYPNNSTITAVYQVTGDGDTVLEYGEVWAVKINVTRSQHRAKRRFQRRNQTSSGFAPQS
;
A
#
# COMPACT_ATOMS: atom_id res chain seq x y z
N MET A 1 6.77 -6.58 14.54
CA MET A 1 6.09 -5.97 13.37
C MET A 1 7.15 -5.20 12.59
N THR A 2 7.21 -5.34 11.27
CA THR A 2 8.22 -4.63 10.45
C THR A 2 7.55 -3.53 9.63
N GLU A 3 8.07 -2.32 9.74
CA GLU A 3 7.52 -1.12 9.11
C GLU A 3 8.58 -0.41 8.27
N ILE A 4 8.14 0.19 7.18
CA ILE A 4 8.92 1.17 6.41
C ILE A 4 8.19 2.50 6.55
N VAL A 5 8.93 3.57 6.85
CA VAL A 5 8.43 4.95 6.81
C VAL A 5 9.24 5.72 5.78
N VAL A 6 8.54 6.31 4.81
CA VAL A 6 9.13 7.16 3.77
C VAL A 6 8.63 8.58 3.98
N TYR A 7 9.55 9.53 4.07
CA TYR A 7 9.23 10.96 4.11
C TYR A 7 9.38 11.55 2.71
N ILE A 8 8.42 12.39 2.33
CA ILE A 8 8.32 12.99 0.99
C ILE A 8 8.21 14.50 1.14
N LYS A 9 8.97 15.21 0.28
CA LYS A 9 8.93 16.67 0.14
C LYS A 9 8.89 17.02 -1.34
N SER A 10 8.25 18.12 -1.68
CA SER A 10 8.34 18.70 -3.02
C SER A 10 9.57 19.59 -3.14
N SER A 11 10.22 19.57 -4.31
CA SER A 11 11.29 20.52 -4.62
C SER A 11 10.72 21.91 -4.93
N VAL A 12 11.54 22.95 -4.75
CA VAL A 12 11.19 24.33 -5.11
C VAL A 12 10.70 24.42 -6.55
N GLY A 13 9.62 25.16 -6.79
CA GLY A 13 9.09 25.46 -8.13
C GLY A 13 8.41 24.28 -8.83
N LYS A 14 8.09 23.19 -8.11
CA LYS A 14 7.25 22.11 -8.61
C LYS A 14 5.79 22.37 -8.30
N GLY A 15 4.91 21.94 -9.20
CA GLY A 15 3.47 21.94 -8.96
C GLY A 15 3.10 20.99 -7.83
N GLU A 16 1.91 21.22 -7.31
CA GLU A 16 1.22 20.43 -6.31
C GLU A 16 1.08 18.95 -6.68
N VAL A 17 1.13 18.07 -5.67
CA VAL A 17 0.93 16.62 -5.85
C VAL A 17 -0.25 16.14 -5.01
N ASP A 18 -1.29 15.61 -5.65
CA ASP A 18 -2.45 15.05 -4.97
C ASP A 18 -2.10 13.73 -4.26
N MET A 19 -2.16 13.75 -2.92
CA MET A 19 -1.73 12.65 -2.05
C MET A 19 -2.83 11.62 -1.78
N ARG A 20 -4.04 11.80 -2.34
CA ARG A 20 -5.18 10.89 -2.14
C ARG A 20 -4.94 9.53 -2.76
N ALA A 21 -5.55 8.51 -2.17
CA ALA A 21 -5.54 7.16 -2.70
C ALA A 21 -6.09 7.13 -4.14
N GLY A 22 -5.34 6.54 -5.06
CA GLY A 22 -5.69 6.47 -6.48
C GLY A 22 -5.14 7.63 -7.33
N LYS A 23 -4.60 8.68 -6.69
CA LYS A 23 -3.81 9.74 -7.34
C LYS A 23 -2.33 9.55 -7.01
N PHE A 24 -2.02 9.43 -5.72
CA PHE A 24 -0.77 8.86 -5.26
C PHE A 24 -0.93 7.33 -5.21
N VAL A 25 -0.02 6.61 -5.87
CA VAL A 25 -0.06 5.14 -5.98
C VAL A 25 1.20 4.56 -5.34
N ILE A 26 1.01 3.58 -4.46
CA ILE A 26 2.08 2.89 -3.78
C ILE A 26 2.03 1.41 -4.18
N THR A 27 3.09 0.96 -4.84
CA THR A 27 3.28 -0.43 -5.26
C THR A 27 4.25 -1.12 -4.30
N TYR A 28 3.93 -2.35 -3.90
CA TYR A 28 4.83 -3.18 -3.10
C TYR A 28 5.25 -4.41 -3.89
N ARG A 29 6.56 -4.67 -3.90
CA ARG A 29 7.14 -5.89 -4.45
C ARG A 29 8.21 -6.44 -3.52
N ASP A 30 8.18 -7.75 -3.32
CA ASP A 30 9.31 -8.52 -2.82
C ASP A 30 9.57 -9.73 -3.72
N ARG A 31 10.46 -10.64 -3.30
CA ARG A 31 10.80 -11.84 -4.07
C ARG A 31 9.60 -12.76 -4.36
N ALA A 32 8.60 -12.79 -3.49
CA ALA A 32 7.47 -13.73 -3.55
C ALA A 32 6.12 -13.07 -3.89
N VAL A 33 6.00 -11.75 -3.74
CA VAL A 33 4.73 -11.02 -3.81
C VAL A 33 4.87 -9.75 -4.63
N PHE A 34 3.89 -9.50 -5.50
CA PHE A 34 3.67 -8.22 -6.17
C PHE A 34 2.27 -7.70 -5.86
N ARG A 35 2.16 -6.41 -5.52
CA ARG A 35 0.88 -5.71 -5.32
C ARG A 35 0.98 -4.32 -5.92
N GLU A 36 0.16 -4.08 -6.93
CA GLU A 36 0.09 -2.82 -7.66
C GLU A 36 -0.40 -1.64 -6.80
N ASN A 37 -1.31 -1.88 -5.86
CA ASN A 37 -1.81 -0.84 -4.98
C ASN A 37 -1.98 -1.40 -3.56
N ILE A 38 -1.26 -0.82 -2.60
CA ILE A 38 -1.31 -1.21 -1.18
C ILE A 38 -2.13 -0.28 -0.30
N TYR A 39 -2.91 0.64 -0.87
CA TYR A 39 -3.91 1.36 -0.10
C TYR A 39 -4.93 0.37 0.46
N PRO A 40 -5.21 0.42 1.76
CA PRO A 40 -6.12 -0.51 2.40
C PRO A 40 -7.57 -0.07 2.19
N ASN A 41 -8.48 -1.04 2.09
CA ASN A 41 -9.92 -0.79 2.25
C ASN A 41 -10.29 -0.52 3.73
N ASN A 42 -9.34 -0.62 4.66
CA ASN A 42 -9.53 -0.55 6.11
C ASN A 42 -8.31 -0.03 6.91
N SER A 43 -7.46 0.81 6.32
CA SER A 43 -6.33 1.51 6.98
C SER A 43 -5.19 0.68 7.60
N THR A 44 -5.15 -0.66 7.49
CA THR A 44 -4.16 -1.47 8.24
C THR A 44 -2.84 -1.80 7.54
N ILE A 45 -2.68 -1.49 6.25
CA ILE A 45 -1.46 -1.82 5.47
C ILE A 45 -0.61 -0.59 5.24
N THR A 46 -1.23 0.52 4.87
CA THR A 46 -0.57 1.76 4.48
C THR A 46 -1.32 2.93 5.09
N ALA A 47 -0.57 3.89 5.63
CA ALA A 47 -1.07 5.20 6.00
C ALA A 47 -0.27 6.27 5.27
N VAL A 48 -0.95 7.23 4.69
CA VAL A 48 -0.38 8.43 4.06
C VAL A 48 -0.94 9.61 4.82
N TYR A 49 -0.08 10.44 5.39
CA TYR A 49 -0.49 11.55 6.23
C TYR A 49 0.51 12.69 6.17
N GLN A 50 -0.01 13.90 6.34
CA GLN A 50 0.78 15.12 6.44
C GLN A 50 1.46 15.15 7.81
N VAL A 51 2.76 15.44 7.82
CA VAL A 51 3.59 15.63 9.03
C VAL A 51 3.68 17.12 9.36
N THR A 52 3.86 17.94 8.34
CA THR A 52 3.84 19.40 8.43
C THR A 52 3.17 19.93 7.18
N GLY A 53 2.15 20.76 7.36
CA GLY A 53 1.37 21.37 6.29
C GLY A 53 0.05 21.91 6.84
N ASP A 54 -0.89 22.20 5.95
CA ASP A 54 -2.10 22.96 6.24
C ASP A 54 -3.38 22.13 6.49
N GLY A 55 -3.29 20.80 6.41
CA GLY A 55 -4.36 19.84 6.67
C GLY A 55 -5.13 19.37 5.45
N ASP A 56 -4.74 19.79 4.23
CA ASP A 56 -5.40 19.36 3.01
C ASP A 56 -4.87 18.01 2.47
N THR A 57 -5.17 17.66 1.22
CA THR A 57 -4.74 16.40 0.60
C THR A 57 -3.70 16.56 -0.50
N VAL A 58 -3.00 17.69 -0.51
CA VAL A 58 -2.06 18.08 -1.56
C VAL A 58 -0.69 18.30 -0.93
N LEU A 59 0.36 17.76 -1.54
CA LEU A 59 1.74 18.06 -1.16
C LEU A 59 2.18 19.32 -1.89
N GLU A 60 2.42 20.37 -1.10
CA GLU A 60 2.93 21.65 -1.58
C GLU A 60 4.41 21.89 -1.21
N TYR A 61 4.99 22.95 -1.75
CA TYR A 61 6.35 23.35 -1.38
C TYR A 61 6.40 23.80 0.09
N GLY A 62 7.37 23.29 0.84
CA GLY A 62 7.54 23.59 2.27
C GLY A 62 6.88 22.56 3.19
N GLU A 63 6.02 21.70 2.65
CA GLU A 63 5.36 20.66 3.41
C GLU A 63 6.18 19.37 3.56
N VAL A 64 5.77 18.53 4.51
CA VAL A 64 6.31 17.19 4.73
C VAL A 64 5.17 16.19 4.84
N TRP A 65 5.24 15.14 4.05
CA TRP A 65 4.31 14.01 4.10
C TRP A 65 5.05 12.72 4.47
N ALA A 66 4.36 11.80 5.12
CA ALA A 66 4.87 10.49 5.47
C ALA A 66 3.99 9.37 4.90
N VAL A 67 4.66 8.34 4.41
CA VAL A 67 4.06 7.08 3.97
C VAL A 67 4.56 5.98 4.90
N LYS A 68 3.64 5.43 5.70
CA LYS A 68 3.93 4.34 6.62
C LYS A 68 3.37 3.03 6.06
N ILE A 69 4.24 2.03 5.90
CA ILE A 69 3.91 0.74 5.27
C ILE A 69 4.19 -0.41 6.25
N ASN A 70 3.18 -1.25 6.51
CA ASN A 70 3.32 -2.48 7.26
C ASN A 70 3.73 -3.64 6.34
N VAL A 71 5.03 -3.94 6.29
CA VAL A 71 5.62 -4.93 5.38
C VAL A 71 5.12 -6.35 5.70
N THR A 72 4.99 -6.69 6.99
CA THR A 72 4.50 -8.00 7.42
C THR A 72 3.11 -8.29 6.86
N ARG A 73 2.18 -7.33 6.89
CA ARG A 73 0.83 -7.49 6.32
C ARG A 73 0.80 -7.49 4.79
N SER A 74 1.73 -6.76 4.15
CA SER A 74 1.92 -6.79 2.69
C SER A 74 2.37 -8.16 2.18
N GLN A 75 2.99 -9.00 3.01
CA GLN A 75 3.35 -10.38 2.66
C GLN A 75 2.20 -11.39 2.90
N HIS A 76 1.50 -11.30 4.04
CA HIS A 76 0.55 -12.36 4.47
C HIS A 76 -0.72 -12.51 3.62
N ARG A 77 -1.25 -11.45 3.01
CA ARG A 77 -2.50 -11.56 2.20
C ARG A 77 -2.28 -12.33 0.88
N ALA A 78 -1.05 -12.36 0.36
CA ALA A 78 -0.72 -13.10 -0.86
C ALA A 78 -0.75 -14.63 -0.63
N LYS A 79 -0.20 -15.09 0.50
CA LYS A 79 -0.15 -16.51 0.86
C LYS A 79 -1.55 -17.13 1.06
N ARG A 80 -2.50 -16.38 1.65
CA ARG A 80 -3.88 -16.88 1.86
C ARG A 80 -4.67 -17.08 0.55
N ARG A 81 -4.42 -16.27 -0.49
CA ARG A 81 -5.07 -16.43 -1.80
C ARG A 81 -4.58 -17.68 -2.53
N PHE A 82 -3.30 -18.02 -2.37
CA PHE A 82 -2.73 -19.25 -2.93
C PHE A 82 -3.30 -20.51 -2.27
N GLN A 83 -3.40 -20.52 -0.93
CA GLN A 83 -3.95 -21.68 -0.19
C GLN A 83 -5.42 -21.95 -0.50
N ARG A 84 -6.25 -20.92 -0.74
CA ARG A 84 -7.67 -21.11 -1.08
C ARG A 84 -7.88 -21.72 -2.47
N ARG A 85 -7.03 -21.42 -3.46
CA ARG A 85 -7.13 -22.05 -4.80
C ARG A 85 -6.85 -23.55 -4.76
N ASN A 86 -5.91 -23.98 -3.92
CA ASN A 86 -5.52 -25.39 -3.85
C ASN A 86 -6.51 -26.26 -3.05
N GLN A 87 -7.46 -25.66 -2.32
CA GLN A 87 -8.54 -26.40 -1.65
C GLN A 87 -9.78 -26.58 -2.55
N THR A 88 -10.01 -25.70 -3.51
CA THR A 88 -11.13 -25.84 -4.46
C THR A 88 -10.88 -26.85 -5.58
N SER A 89 -9.62 -27.24 -5.82
CA SER A 89 -9.24 -28.23 -6.84
C SER A 89 -9.24 -29.68 -6.35
N SER A 90 -9.40 -29.93 -5.04
CA SER A 90 -9.47 -31.29 -4.47
C SER A 90 -10.91 -31.79 -4.27
N GLY A 91 -11.92 -31.07 -4.75
CA GLY A 91 -13.34 -31.36 -4.53
C GLY A 91 -14.08 -32.04 -5.69
N PHE A 92 -13.44 -32.28 -6.84
CA PHE A 92 -14.05 -32.99 -7.96
C PHE A 92 -13.41 -34.37 -8.14
N ALA A 93 -13.78 -35.31 -7.28
CA ALA A 93 -13.68 -36.73 -7.62
C ALA A 93 -14.94 -37.11 -8.41
N PRO A 94 -14.85 -37.73 -9.60
CA PRO A 94 -16.03 -38.24 -10.29
C PRO A 94 -16.64 -39.35 -9.43
N GLN A 95 -17.94 -39.23 -9.14
CA GLN A 95 -18.69 -40.31 -8.50
C GLN A 95 -18.77 -41.47 -9.49
N SER A 96 -18.38 -42.65 -9.02
CA SER A 96 -18.40 -43.94 -9.72
C SER A 96 -19.81 -44.39 -10.08
#